data_AF-A0A8J7TR53-F1
#
_entry.id   AF-A0A8J7TR53-F1
#
_cell.length_a   1.000
_cell.length_b   1.000
_cell.length_c   1.000
_cell.angle_alpha   90.00
_cell.angle_beta   90.00
_cell.angle_gamma   90.00
#
_symmetry.space_group_name_H-M   'P 1'
#
loop_
_entity.id
_entity.type
_entity.pdbx_description
1 polymer ?
#
loop_
_entity_poly.entity_id
_entity_poly.type
_entity_poly.pdbx_seq_one_letter_code
_entity_poly.pdbx_strand_id
1 'polypeptide(L)'
;MLRFFEEYAKHFALNGGQALQGVRYLLSHPDFDRVASRGTAKHMYLSLALRSKRVLNDTFFALMPPHWHHSKAELAQMTRVPFSRWFQYGYCAWRFTDTGEPKACLPPDIDRRWDPRCKE
;
A
#
# COMPACT_ATOMS: atom_id res chain seq x y z
N MET A 1 7.46 24.75 -9.84
CA MET A 1 7.21 24.48 -8.40
C MET A 1 5.90 23.73 -8.17
N LEU A 2 4.74 24.22 -8.65
CA LEU A 2 3.44 23.55 -8.42
C LEU A 2 3.42 22.06 -8.83
N ARG A 3 3.96 21.71 -10.00
CA ARG A 3 4.05 20.32 -10.47
C ARG A 3 4.87 19.41 -9.54
N PHE A 4 6.01 19.90 -9.06
CA PHE A 4 6.85 19.15 -8.11
C PHE A 4 6.07 18.84 -6.82
N PHE A 5 5.36 19.84 -6.28
CA PHE A 5 4.54 19.64 -5.09
C PHE A 5 3.38 18.68 -5.33
N GLU A 6 2.74 18.73 -6.49
CA GLU A 6 1.70 17.79 -6.86
C GLU A 6 2.22 16.35 -6.95
N GLU A 7 3.34 16.13 -7.65
CA GLU A 7 4.00 14.83 -7.79
C GLU A 7 4.43 14.30 -6.41
N TYR A 8 5.05 15.14 -5.59
CA TYR A 8 5.44 14.80 -4.23
C TYR A 8 4.23 14.45 -3.37
N ALA A 9 3.17 15.26 -3.37
CA ALA A 9 1.98 15.02 -2.59
C ALA A 9 1.29 13.70 -3.00
N LYS A 10 1.15 13.44 -4.29
CA LYS A 10 0.55 12.19 -4.79
C LYS A 10 1.41 10.96 -4.45
N HIS A 11 2.73 11.08 -4.54
CA HIS A 11 3.65 10.03 -4.09
C HIS A 11 3.57 9.78 -2.59
N PHE A 12 3.56 10.84 -1.80
CA PHE A 12 3.36 10.77 -0.36
C PHE A 12 2.02 10.11 -0.02
N ALA A 13 0.95 10.45 -0.73
CA ALA A 13 -0.38 9.88 -0.50
C ALA A 13 -0.40 8.37 -0.71
N LEU A 14 0.21 7.88 -1.80
CA LEU A 14 0.31 6.45 -2.09
C LEU A 14 1.06 5.71 -0.97
N ASN A 15 2.31 6.10 -0.73
CA ASN A 15 3.18 5.41 0.23
C ASN A 15 2.68 5.58 1.68
N GLY A 16 2.14 6.76 2.01
CA GLY A 16 1.50 7.01 3.31
C GLY A 16 0.25 6.14 3.51
N GLY A 17 -0.55 5.94 2.47
CA GLY A 17 -1.66 4.98 2.49
C GLY A 17 -1.18 3.55 2.77
N GLN A 18 -0.13 3.10 2.09
CA GLN A 18 0.46 1.77 2.30
C GLN A 18 1.02 1.61 3.72
N ALA A 19 1.73 2.60 4.23
CA ALA A 19 2.25 2.60 5.60
C ALA A 19 1.12 2.51 6.63
N LEU A 20 0.05 3.31 6.48
CA LEU A 20 -1.10 3.28 7.37
C LEU A 20 -1.89 1.97 7.31
N GLN A 21 -1.99 1.35 6.13
CA GLN A 21 -2.56 0.00 6.01
C GLN A 21 -1.69 -1.01 6.77
N GLY A 22 -0.37 -0.91 6.63
CA GLY A 22 0.59 -1.75 7.32
C GLY A 22 0.48 -1.61 8.85
N VAL A 23 0.32 -0.39 9.36
CA VAL A 23 0.09 -0.12 10.79
C VAL A 23 -1.26 -0.71 11.24
N ARG A 24 -2.34 -0.49 10.48
CA ARG A 24 -3.67 -1.02 10.80
C ARG A 24 -3.65 -2.55 10.97
N TYR A 25 -2.88 -3.24 10.15
CA TYR A 25 -2.77 -4.70 10.15
C TYR A 25 -1.39 -5.19 10.61
N LEU A 26 -0.74 -4.46 11.53
CA LEU A 26 0.62 -4.73 11.96
C LEU A 26 0.83 -6.17 12.45
N LEU A 27 -0.16 -6.72 13.13
CA LEU A 27 -0.10 -8.06 13.74
C LEU A 27 -0.84 -9.13 12.91
N SER A 28 -1.17 -8.84 11.65
CA SER A 28 -1.84 -9.81 10.77
C SER A 28 -1.49 -9.63 9.31
N HIS A 29 -1.08 -10.71 8.65
CA HIS A 29 -0.76 -10.70 7.21
C HIS A 29 -1.25 -11.98 6.51
N PRO A 30 -1.90 -11.89 5.34
CA PRO A 30 -2.45 -13.05 4.63
C PRO A 30 -1.38 -14.08 4.21
N ASP A 31 -0.17 -13.65 3.83
CA ASP A 31 0.95 -14.55 3.50
C ASP A 31 1.25 -15.61 4.58
N PHE A 32 0.87 -15.37 5.85
CA PHE A 32 1.10 -16.30 6.95
C PHE A 32 -0.12 -17.11 7.35
N ASP A 33 -1.28 -16.90 6.73
CA ASP A 33 -2.50 -17.64 7.07
C ASP A 33 -2.36 -19.15 6.78
N ARG A 34 -1.53 -19.53 5.78
CA ARG A 34 -1.18 -20.93 5.49
C ARG A 34 -0.08 -21.50 6.42
N VAL A 35 0.63 -20.66 7.16
CA VAL A 35 1.80 -21.04 7.99
C VAL A 35 1.43 -21.17 9.48
N ALA A 36 0.47 -20.37 9.93
CA ALA A 36 -0.02 -20.37 11.30
C ALA A 36 -1.47 -19.87 11.33
N SER A 37 -2.30 -20.46 12.18
CA SER A 37 -3.67 -19.98 12.36
C SER A 37 -3.68 -18.53 12.83
N ARG A 38 -4.58 -17.74 12.25
CA ARG A 38 -4.73 -16.33 12.59
C ARG A 38 -5.03 -16.15 14.08
N GLY A 39 -4.45 -15.12 14.69
CA GLY A 39 -4.61 -14.80 16.11
C GLY A 39 -3.70 -15.61 17.05
N THR A 40 -2.94 -16.57 16.52
CA THR A 40 -1.88 -17.23 17.31
C THR A 40 -0.67 -16.33 17.46
N ALA A 41 0.08 -16.49 18.55
CA ALA A 41 1.33 -15.75 18.79
C ALA A 41 2.34 -15.93 17.63
N LYS A 42 2.40 -17.14 17.04
CA LYS A 42 3.22 -17.43 15.86
C LYS A 42 2.82 -16.57 14.66
N HIS A 43 1.53 -16.50 14.34
CA HIS A 43 1.02 -15.68 13.23
C HIS A 43 1.29 -14.19 13.45
N MET A 44 1.07 -13.71 14.69
CA MET A 44 1.32 -12.31 15.06
C MET A 44 2.80 -11.94 14.94
N TYR A 45 3.71 -12.80 15.41
CA TYR A 45 5.16 -12.56 15.33
C TYR A 45 5.64 -12.47 13.88
N LEU A 46 5.25 -13.44 13.04
CA LEU A 46 5.59 -13.44 11.62
C LEU A 46 5.04 -12.20 10.91
N SER A 47 3.76 -11.87 11.18
CA SER A 47 3.10 -10.70 10.63
C SER A 47 3.79 -9.40 11.03
N LEU A 48 4.15 -9.27 12.32
CA LEU A 48 4.86 -8.10 12.86
C LEU A 48 6.20 -7.90 12.18
N ALA A 49 6.99 -8.96 12.02
CA ALA A 49 8.29 -8.88 11.35
C ALA A 49 8.14 -8.38 9.90
N LEU A 50 7.21 -8.95 9.13
CA LEU A 50 6.97 -8.54 7.73
C LEU A 50 6.41 -7.12 7.63
N ARG A 51 5.37 -6.81 8.41
CA ARG A 51 4.68 -5.52 8.39
C ARG A 51 5.59 -4.39 8.84
N SER A 52 6.41 -4.60 9.87
CA SER A 52 7.35 -3.57 10.33
C SER A 52 8.34 -3.19 9.22
N LYS A 53 8.90 -4.18 8.51
CA LYS A 53 9.78 -3.92 7.37
C LYS A 53 9.06 -3.12 6.27
N ARG A 54 7.82 -3.49 5.93
CA ARG A 54 7.02 -2.78 4.91
C ARG A 54 6.65 -1.36 5.34
N VAL A 55 6.19 -1.17 6.58
CA VAL A 55 5.83 0.14 7.12
C VAL A 55 7.03 1.08 7.11
N LEU A 56 8.22 0.60 7.53
CA LEU A 56 9.44 1.40 7.49
C LEU A 56 9.81 1.80 6.06
N ASN A 57 9.77 0.84 5.12
CA ASN A 57 10.01 1.09 3.71
C ASN A 57 9.04 2.13 3.13
N ASP A 58 7.75 1.94 3.35
CA ASP A 58 6.70 2.80 2.80
C ASP A 58 6.76 4.20 3.44
N THR A 59 7.10 4.30 4.72
CA THR A 59 7.33 5.61 5.38
C THR A 59 8.55 6.32 4.79
N PHE A 60 9.64 5.60 4.55
CA PHE A 60 10.83 6.16 3.90
C PHE A 60 10.50 6.71 2.50
N PHE A 61 9.81 5.92 1.68
CA PHE A 61 9.40 6.38 0.34
C PHE A 61 8.36 7.49 0.40
N ALA A 62 7.46 7.52 1.38
CA ALA A 62 6.54 8.65 1.53
C ALA A 62 7.29 9.99 1.67
N LEU A 63 8.39 10.00 2.41
CA LEU A 63 9.17 11.21 2.69
C LEU A 63 10.20 11.54 1.58
N MET A 64 10.63 10.55 0.81
CA MET A 64 11.64 10.74 -0.23
C MET A 64 11.05 11.43 -1.48
N PRO A 65 11.73 12.44 -2.06
CA PRO A 65 11.28 13.07 -3.29
C PRO A 65 11.15 12.05 -4.43
N PRO A 66 10.00 11.97 -5.12
CA PRO A 66 9.77 10.93 -6.12
C PRO A 66 10.69 11.05 -7.34
N HIS A 67 11.25 12.23 -7.57
CA HIS A 67 12.22 12.51 -8.63
C HIS A 67 13.55 11.80 -8.46
N TRP A 68 13.85 11.28 -7.27
CA TRP A 68 15.09 10.56 -7.01
C TRP A 68 15.03 9.10 -7.46
N HIS A 69 13.82 8.54 -7.63
CA HIS A 69 13.63 7.12 -7.93
C HIS A 69 12.53 6.83 -8.98
N HIS A 70 11.89 7.86 -9.53
CA HIS A 70 10.97 7.74 -10.67
C HIS A 70 11.46 8.53 -11.88
N SER A 71 11.22 7.98 -13.07
CA SER A 71 11.39 8.65 -14.34
C SER A 71 10.32 9.75 -14.54
N LYS A 72 10.63 10.70 -15.44
CA LYS A 72 9.67 11.75 -15.83
C LYS A 72 8.36 11.19 -16.41
N ALA A 73 8.42 10.03 -17.07
CA ALA A 73 7.25 9.38 -17.66
C ALA A 73 6.30 8.83 -16.58
N GLU A 74 6.85 8.18 -15.55
CA GLU A 74 6.08 7.66 -14.42
C GLU A 74 5.41 8.80 -13.63
N LEU A 75 6.15 9.87 -13.34
CA LEU A 75 5.60 11.07 -12.67
C LEU A 75 4.47 11.72 -13.48
N ALA A 76 4.62 11.75 -14.82
CA ALA A 76 3.57 12.25 -15.70
C ALA A 76 2.31 11.38 -15.68
N GLN A 77 2.42 10.08 -15.43
CA GLN A 77 1.24 9.21 -15.24
C GLN A 77 0.58 9.48 -13.88
N MET A 78 1.36 9.70 -12.82
CA MET A 78 0.84 9.97 -11.48
C MET A 78 -0.07 11.21 -11.41
N THR A 79 0.29 12.26 -12.14
CA THR A 79 -0.46 13.53 -12.17
C THR A 79 -1.87 13.40 -12.80
N ARG A 80 -2.15 12.35 -13.58
CA ARG A 80 -3.48 12.14 -14.19
C ARG A 80 -4.54 11.66 -13.21
N VAL A 81 -4.14 11.16 -12.05
CA VAL A 81 -5.04 10.57 -11.05
C VAL A 81 -5.23 11.54 -9.87
N PRO A 82 -6.47 11.72 -9.36
CA PRO A 82 -6.72 12.55 -8.19
C PRO A 82 -5.94 12.09 -6.95
N PHE A 83 -5.48 13.04 -6.14
CA PHE A 83 -4.73 12.76 -4.91
C PHE A 83 -5.42 11.76 -3.97
N SER A 84 -6.73 11.91 -3.75
CA SER A 84 -7.50 11.02 -2.86
C SER A 84 -7.48 9.56 -3.35
N ARG A 85 -7.40 9.35 -4.66
CA ARG A 85 -7.32 8.00 -5.25
C ARG A 85 -5.95 7.37 -5.01
N TRP A 86 -4.87 8.15 -5.05
CA TRP A 86 -3.53 7.65 -4.67
C TRP A 86 -3.48 7.16 -3.23
N PHE A 87 -4.08 7.89 -2.29
CA PHE A 87 -4.19 7.41 -0.92
C PHE A 87 -4.97 6.08 -0.84
N GLN A 88 -6.07 5.96 -1.58
CA GLN A 88 -6.87 4.74 -1.61
C GLN A 88 -6.10 3.55 -2.22
N TYR A 89 -5.34 3.76 -3.30
CA TYR A 89 -4.46 2.74 -3.87
C TYR A 89 -3.47 2.20 -2.84
N GLY A 90 -2.97 3.04 -1.94
CA GLY A 90 -2.12 2.59 -0.84
C GLY A 90 -2.89 1.92 0.30
N TYR A 91 -3.93 2.58 0.81
CA TYR A 91 -4.59 2.18 2.06
C TYR A 91 -5.56 1.00 1.90
N CYS A 92 -6.17 0.88 0.72
CA CYS A 92 -7.22 -0.09 0.43
C CYS A 92 -7.06 -0.71 -0.96
N ALA A 93 -5.84 -1.13 -1.28
CA ALA A 93 -5.48 -1.76 -2.56
C ALA A 93 -6.44 -2.89 -2.99
N TRP A 94 -6.95 -3.67 -2.03
CA TRP A 94 -7.92 -4.74 -2.25
C TRP A 94 -9.21 -4.28 -2.98
N ARG A 95 -9.55 -2.99 -2.96
CA ARG A 95 -10.71 -2.42 -3.68
C ARG A 95 -10.49 -2.25 -5.18
N PHE A 96 -9.26 -2.40 -5.65
CA PHE A 96 -8.88 -2.14 -7.03
C PHE A 96 -8.45 -3.42 -7.74
N THR A 97 -8.60 -3.43 -9.06
CA THR A 97 -8.04 -4.45 -9.96
C THR A 97 -6.53 -4.28 -10.09
N ASP A 98 -5.86 -5.24 -10.73
CA ASP A 98 -4.42 -5.14 -11.02
C ASP A 98 -4.10 -4.00 -12.01
N THR A 99 -5.10 -3.57 -12.79
CA THR A 99 -5.03 -2.40 -13.66
C THR A 99 -5.33 -1.07 -12.93
N GLY A 100 -5.66 -1.12 -11.63
CA GLY A 100 -5.93 0.07 -10.81
C GLY A 100 -7.35 0.61 -10.92
N GLU A 101 -8.27 -0.12 -11.54
CA GLU A 101 -9.68 0.26 -11.65
C GLU A 101 -10.44 -0.17 -10.39
N PRO A 102 -11.46 0.59 -9.93
CA PRO A 102 -12.31 0.14 -8.84
C PRO A 102 -13.04 -1.16 -9.22
N LYS A 103 -13.01 -2.15 -8.33
CA LYS A 103 -13.82 -3.37 -8.51
C LYS A 103 -15.30 -3.01 -8.45
N ALA A 104 -16.07 -3.43 -9.45
CA ALA A 104 -17.51 -3.19 -9.52
C ALA A 104 -18.27 -3.86 -8.37
N CYS A 105 -17.86 -5.07 -8.00
CA CYS A 105 -18.43 -5.83 -6.88
C CYS A 105 -17.29 -6.28 -5.95
N LEU A 106 -17.45 -6.05 -4.65
CA LEU A 106 -16.54 -6.56 -3.62
C LEU A 106 -17.15 -7.83 -3.03
N PRO A 107 -16.45 -8.98 -3.06
CA PRO A 107 -16.98 -10.20 -2.47
C PRO A 107 -17.09 -10.04 -0.95
N PRO A 108 -18.06 -10.73 -0.31
CA PRO A 108 -18.34 -10.56 1.11
C PRO A 108 -17.18 -10.98 2.02
N ASP A 109 -16.33 -11.87 1.54
CA ASP A 109 -15.16 -12.45 2.22
C ASP A 109 -13.83 -11.78 1.84
N ILE A 110 -13.86 -10.61 1.19
CA ILE A 110 -12.64 -9.93 0.75
C ILE A 110 -11.65 -9.67 1.89
N ASP A 111 -10.40 -10.09 1.70
CA ASP A 111 -9.37 -9.85 2.69
C ASP A 111 -8.86 -8.42 2.62
N ARG A 112 -9.34 -7.59 3.56
CA ARG A 112 -8.95 -6.18 3.67
C ARG A 112 -7.50 -5.97 4.12
N ARG A 113 -6.81 -7.03 4.56
CA ARG A 113 -5.37 -7.02 4.89
C ARG A 113 -4.50 -7.15 3.64
N TRP A 114 -5.06 -7.62 2.53
CA TRP A 114 -4.32 -7.86 1.30
C TRP A 114 -3.71 -6.57 0.75
N ASP A 115 -2.50 -6.69 0.24
CA ASP A 115 -1.81 -5.66 -0.53
C ASP A 115 -1.10 -6.30 -1.73
N PRO A 116 -0.74 -5.53 -2.77
CA PRO A 116 -0.21 -6.08 -4.03
C PRO A 116 1.13 -6.82 -3.91
N ARG A 117 1.78 -6.76 -2.74
CA ARG A 117 3.06 -7.42 -2.47
C ARG A 117 2.87 -8.77 -1.76
N CYS A 118 1.65 -9.23 -1.59
CA CYS A 118 1.35 -10.58 -1.10
C CYS A 118 1.82 -11.65 -2.10
N LYS A 119 2.27 -12.80 -1.58
CA LYS A 119 2.63 -13.96 -2.42
C LYS A 119 1.39 -14.81 -2.68
N GLU A 120 1.20 -15.24 -3.93
CA GLU A 120 0.15 -16.20 -4.33
C GLU A 120 0.47 -17.64 -3.87
#